data_AF-A0A9E0M718-F1
#
_entry.id   AF-A0A9E0M718-F1
#
_cell.length_a   1.000
_cell.length_b   1.000
_cell.length_c   1.000
_cell.angle_alpha   90.00
_cell.angle_beta   90.00
_cell.angle_gamma   90.00
#
_symmetry.space_group_name_H-M   'P 1'
#
loop_
_entity.id
_entity.type
_entity.pdbx_description
1 polymer ?
#
loop_
_entity_poly.entity_id
_entity_poly.type
_entity_poly.pdbx_seq_one_letter_code
_entity_poly.pdbx_strand_id
1 'polypeptide(L)'
;MTAWTGWALAVAAVAVGYAGYGWPGVLLALGVVVFWLLLQFSRALRALRAASGRPVGTVPNAVMLQARLRTGLRLPQVLTLTHSLGRKVAEDPETWAWRDEAGDEVQVELRQGRVTAWRLQRSAGP
;
A
#
# COMPACT_ATOMS: atom_id res chain seq x y z
N MET A 1 -7.30 11.55 11.91
CA MET A 1 -7.53 11.72 13.36
C MET A 1 -6.49 10.89 14.10
N THR A 2 -5.58 11.59 14.76
CA THR A 2 -4.20 11.19 15.05
C THR A 2 -4.17 10.07 16.07
N ALA A 3 -3.41 9.00 15.80
CA ALA A 3 -3.28 7.83 16.69
C ALA A 3 -2.89 8.19 18.14
N TRP A 4 -2.35 9.39 18.34
CA TRP A 4 -1.91 9.94 19.61
C TRP A 4 -3.02 10.14 20.65
N THR A 5 -4.23 10.52 20.24
CA THR A 5 -5.35 10.74 21.19
C THR A 5 -5.79 9.46 21.87
N GLY A 6 -5.69 8.35 21.15
CA GLY A 6 -6.01 7.02 21.66
C GLY A 6 -5.02 6.50 22.70
N TRP A 7 -3.73 6.77 22.50
CA TRP A 7 -2.69 6.41 23.47
C TRP A 7 -2.82 7.20 24.77
N ALA A 8 -3.19 8.50 24.69
CA ALA A 8 -3.40 9.32 25.88
C ALA A 8 -4.59 8.84 26.73
N LEU A 9 -5.68 8.42 26.10
CA LEU A 9 -6.87 7.89 26.80
C LEU A 9 -6.60 6.53 27.46
N ALA A 10 -5.84 5.66 26.79
CA ALA A 10 -5.46 4.35 27.35
C ALA A 10 -4.57 4.51 28.59
N VAL A 11 -3.58 5.43 28.55
CA VAL A 11 -2.71 5.72 29.70
C VAL A 11 -3.50 6.35 30.85
N ALA A 12 -4.43 7.26 30.56
CA ALA A 12 -5.28 7.88 31.58
C ALA A 12 -6.19 6.84 32.28
N ALA A 13 -6.76 5.89 31.53
CA ALA A 13 -7.59 4.82 32.09
C ALA A 13 -6.78 3.87 33.00
N VAL A 14 -5.54 3.53 32.62
CA VAL A 14 -4.63 2.70 33.42
C VAL A 14 -4.19 3.43 34.70
N ALA A 15 -3.89 4.73 34.62
CA ALA A 15 -3.51 5.54 35.77
C ALA A 15 -4.65 5.70 36.79
N VAL A 16 -5.88 5.93 36.32
CA VAL A 16 -7.08 6.01 37.18
C VAL A 16 -7.42 4.65 37.81
N GLY A 17 -7.26 3.55 37.06
CA GLY A 17 -7.47 2.19 37.56
C GLY A 17 -6.45 1.75 38.62
N TYR A 18 -5.19 2.17 38.49
CA TYR A 18 -4.12 1.87 39.44
C TYR A 18 -4.29 2.62 40.78
N ALA A 19 -4.73 3.89 40.74
CA ALA A 19 -4.89 4.72 41.93
C ALA A 19 -6.06 4.28 42.85
N GLY A 20 -7.03 3.52 42.34
CA GLY A 20 -8.28 3.24 43.05
C GLY A 20 -8.43 1.87 43.72
N TYR A 21 -7.86 0.78 43.17
CA TYR A 21 -8.40 -0.58 43.45
C TYR A 21 -7.41 -1.71 43.79
N GLY A 22 -6.10 -1.50 43.82
CA GLY A 22 -5.12 -2.57 44.14
C GLY A 22 -5.01 -3.65 43.05
N TRP A 23 -4.88 -4.94 43.45
CA TRP A 23 -4.71 -6.09 42.53
C TRP A 23 -5.77 -6.22 41.40
N PRO A 24 -7.07 -5.95 41.64
CA PRO A 24 -8.08 -5.87 40.57
C PRO A 24 -7.78 -4.82 39.49
N GLY A 25 -7.14 -3.71 39.85
CA GLY A 25 -6.77 -2.64 38.90
C GLY A 25 -5.71 -3.09 37.89
N VAL A 26 -4.81 -4.00 38.30
CA VAL A 26 -3.78 -4.59 37.42
C VAL A 26 -4.41 -5.49 36.37
N LEU A 27 -5.40 -6.31 36.75
CA LEU A 27 -6.15 -7.15 35.81
C LEU A 27 -6.95 -6.31 34.82
N LEU A 28 -7.54 -5.20 35.28
CA LEU A 28 -8.24 -4.25 34.42
C LEU A 28 -7.27 -3.55 33.44
N ALA A 29 -6.12 -3.08 33.92
CA ALA A 29 -5.09 -2.46 33.09
C ALA A 29 -4.55 -3.44 32.03
N LEU A 30 -4.31 -4.70 32.41
CA LEU A 30 -3.89 -5.75 31.48
C LEU A 30 -4.95 -5.98 30.40
N GLY A 31 -6.24 -6.06 30.79
CA GLY A 31 -7.35 -6.19 29.86
C GLY A 31 -7.44 -5.02 28.87
N VAL A 32 -7.30 -3.78 29.36
CA VAL A 32 -7.29 -2.57 28.53
C VAL A 32 -6.10 -2.57 27.57
N VAL A 33 -4.89 -2.94 28.03
CA VAL A 33 -3.69 -3.02 27.19
C VAL A 33 -3.84 -4.08 26.10
N VAL A 34 -4.32 -5.28 26.44
CA VAL A 34 -4.55 -6.35 25.46
C VAL A 34 -5.63 -5.95 24.45
N PHE A 35 -6.75 -5.41 24.92
CA PHE A 35 -7.82 -4.90 24.06
C PHE A 35 -7.32 -3.80 23.14
N TRP A 36 -6.50 -2.88 23.66
CA TRP A 36 -5.85 -1.83 22.89
C TRP A 36 -4.90 -2.38 21.82
N LEU A 37 -4.07 -3.37 22.19
CA LEU A 37 -3.14 -4.03 21.28
C LEU A 37 -3.89 -4.72 20.12
N LEU A 38 -5.00 -5.40 20.43
CA LEU A 38 -5.87 -6.03 19.45
C LEU A 38 -6.48 -4.99 18.48
N LEU A 39 -6.91 -3.82 18.96
CA LEU A 39 -7.39 -2.74 18.10
C LEU A 39 -6.29 -2.18 17.19
N GLN A 40 -5.07 -1.99 17.71
CA GLN A 40 -3.92 -1.58 16.89
C GLN A 40 -3.60 -2.63 15.83
N PHE A 41 -3.57 -3.90 16.21
CA PHE A 41 -3.30 -5.01 15.29
C PHE A 41 -4.38 -5.11 14.20
N SER A 42 -5.64 -4.87 14.55
CA SER A 42 -6.77 -4.83 13.61
C SER A 42 -6.67 -3.71 12.58
N ARG A 43 -5.99 -2.61 12.90
CA ARG A 43 -5.72 -1.51 11.95
C ARG A 43 -4.56 -1.87 11.03
N ALA A 44 -3.50 -2.48 11.57
CA ALA A 44 -2.37 -2.98 10.78
C ALA A 44 -2.83 -4.05 9.78
N LEU A 45 -3.67 -5.01 10.21
CA LEU A 45 -4.25 -6.03 9.36
C LEU A 45 -5.17 -5.45 8.28
N ARG A 46 -5.94 -4.40 8.57
CA ARG A 46 -6.76 -3.71 7.56
C ARG A 46 -5.92 -3.01 6.50
N ALA A 47 -4.82 -2.37 6.90
CA ALA A 47 -3.87 -1.76 5.96
C ALA A 47 -3.18 -2.82 5.09
N LEU A 48 -2.76 -3.94 5.69
CA LEU A 48 -2.21 -5.08 4.95
C LEU A 48 -3.25 -5.71 4.01
N ARG A 49 -4.50 -5.87 4.42
CA ARG A 49 -5.58 -6.38 3.55
C ARG A 49 -5.91 -5.44 2.40
N ALA A 50 -5.84 -4.13 2.63
CA ALA A 50 -5.99 -3.13 1.57
C ALA A 50 -4.79 -3.11 0.61
N ALA A 51 -3.59 -3.49 1.08
CA ALA A 51 -2.41 -3.65 0.24
C ALA A 51 -2.42 -4.99 -0.52
N SER A 52 -2.86 -6.08 0.10
CA SER A 52 -2.95 -7.42 -0.52
C SER A 52 -4.12 -7.55 -1.50
N GLY A 53 -5.15 -6.71 -1.37
CA GLY A 53 -6.27 -6.63 -2.30
C GLY A 53 -5.98 -5.78 -3.55
N ARG A 54 -4.82 -5.10 -3.63
CA ARG A 54 -4.41 -4.39 -4.84
C ARG A 54 -3.80 -5.39 -5.81
N PRO A 55 -4.39 -5.61 -7.01
CA PRO A 55 -3.84 -6.53 -7.96
C PRO A 55 -2.46 -6.04 -8.40
N VAL A 56 -1.50 -6.96 -8.43
CA VAL A 56 -0.15 -6.70 -8.92
C VAL A 56 -0.25 -6.21 -10.37
N GLY A 57 0.38 -5.09 -10.68
CA GLY A 57 0.34 -4.50 -12.02
C GLY A 57 -0.89 -3.64 -12.32
N THR A 58 -1.71 -3.26 -11.33
CA THR A 58 -2.83 -2.33 -11.59
C THR A 58 -2.41 -0.87 -11.44
N VAL A 59 -2.89 0.01 -12.31
CA VAL A 59 -2.75 1.47 -12.22
C VAL A 59 -4.11 2.17 -12.34
N PRO A 60 -4.28 3.36 -11.74
CA PRO A 60 -5.56 4.08 -11.80
C PRO A 60 -5.98 4.47 -13.23
N ASN A 61 -5.01 4.76 -14.10
CA ASN A 61 -5.27 5.15 -15.48
C ASN A 61 -4.00 4.89 -16.34
N ALA A 62 -4.11 4.04 -17.35
CA ALA A 62 -3.02 3.65 -18.22
C ALA A 62 -2.50 4.84 -19.05
N VAL A 63 -3.41 5.66 -19.59
CA VAL A 63 -3.06 6.85 -20.39
C VAL A 63 -2.29 7.88 -19.57
N MET A 64 -2.68 8.10 -18.31
CA MET A 64 -1.98 9.02 -17.41
C MET A 64 -0.57 8.53 -17.10
N LEU A 65 -0.39 7.22 -16.90
CA LEU A 65 0.94 6.64 -16.74
C LEU A 65 1.78 6.86 -18.00
N GLN A 66 1.23 6.55 -19.17
CA GLN A 66 1.90 6.76 -20.46
C GLN A 66 2.39 8.21 -20.63
N ALA A 67 1.57 9.19 -20.25
CA ALA A 67 1.90 10.61 -20.34
C ALA A 67 3.01 11.05 -19.36
N ARG A 68 3.17 10.36 -18.23
CA ARG A 68 4.20 10.65 -17.22
C ARG A 68 5.51 9.93 -17.47
N LEU A 69 5.51 8.88 -18.31
CA LEU A 69 6.72 8.15 -18.66
C LEU A 69 7.67 9.00 -19.51
N ARG A 70 8.96 8.85 -19.21
CA ARG A 70 10.06 9.52 -19.91
C ARG A 70 11.21 8.54 -20.07
N THR A 71 11.95 8.68 -21.15
CA THR A 71 13.16 7.90 -21.38
C THR A 71 14.19 8.19 -20.28
N GLY A 72 14.90 7.14 -19.84
CA GLY A 72 15.94 7.24 -18.82
C GLY A 72 15.46 7.13 -17.36
N LEU A 73 14.15 7.14 -17.10
CA LEU A 73 13.59 6.83 -15.78
C LEU A 73 14.05 5.44 -15.32
N ARG A 74 14.31 5.29 -14.03
CA ARG A 74 14.66 3.97 -13.45
C ARG A 74 13.41 3.24 -12.99
N LEU A 75 13.47 1.91 -12.94
CA LEU A 75 12.35 1.08 -12.43
C LEU A 75 11.77 1.59 -11.09
N PRO A 76 12.57 1.95 -10.07
CA PRO A 76 12.02 2.47 -8.81
C PRO A 76 11.22 3.77 -8.97
N GLN A 77 11.61 4.66 -9.89
CA GLN A 77 10.87 5.89 -10.17
C GLN A 77 9.53 5.59 -10.83
N VAL A 78 9.48 4.60 -11.73
CA VAL A 78 8.22 4.12 -12.32
C VAL A 78 7.31 3.54 -11.23
N LEU A 79 7.86 2.74 -10.32
CA LEU A 79 7.10 2.19 -9.18
C LEU A 79 6.54 3.27 -8.26
N THR A 80 7.26 4.39 -8.05
CA THR A 80 6.71 5.52 -7.29
C THR A 80 5.56 6.24 -8.01
N LEU A 81 5.53 6.21 -9.35
CA LEU A 81 4.45 6.80 -10.14
C LEU A 81 3.21 5.91 -10.16
N THR A 82 3.39 4.59 -10.17
CA THR A 82 2.29 3.62 -10.27
C THR A 82 1.76 3.17 -8.91
N HIS A 83 2.56 3.31 -7.83
CA HIS A 83 2.31 2.72 -6.51
C HIS A 83 2.03 1.21 -6.56
N SER A 84 2.54 0.53 -7.60
CA SER A 84 2.23 -0.86 -7.90
C SER A 84 3.43 -1.55 -8.55
N LEU A 85 3.76 -2.74 -8.04
CA LEU A 85 4.72 -3.63 -8.69
C LEU A 85 4.17 -4.01 -10.07
N GLY A 86 4.91 -3.72 -11.13
CA GLY A 86 4.50 -4.09 -12.49
C GLY A 86 4.40 -5.59 -12.68
N ARG A 87 3.64 -6.03 -13.68
CA ARG A 87 3.63 -7.43 -14.13
C ARG A 87 4.74 -7.64 -15.16
N LYS A 88 5.65 -8.59 -14.94
CA LYS A 88 6.69 -8.91 -15.92
C LYS A 88 6.06 -9.60 -17.14
N VAL A 89 6.31 -9.09 -18.35
CA VAL A 89 5.77 -9.61 -19.62
C VAL A 89 6.85 -10.26 -20.46
N ALA A 90 8.06 -9.69 -20.50
CA ALA A 90 9.19 -10.24 -21.25
C ALA A 90 10.51 -10.01 -20.51
N GLU A 91 11.50 -10.86 -20.79
CA GLU A 91 12.86 -10.73 -20.23
C GLU A 91 13.84 -10.00 -21.14
N ASP A 92 13.69 -10.12 -22.46
CA ASP A 92 14.56 -9.44 -23.43
C ASP A 92 13.75 -8.84 -24.59
N PRO A 93 13.63 -7.50 -24.68
CA PRO A 93 14.02 -6.53 -23.64
C PRO A 93 13.13 -6.68 -22.39
N GLU A 94 13.69 -6.35 -21.22
CA GLU A 94 13.00 -6.48 -19.93
C GLU A 94 11.73 -5.61 -19.93
N THR A 95 10.55 -6.23 -20.02
CA THR A 95 9.27 -5.52 -20.23
C THR A 95 8.33 -5.73 -19.07
N TRP A 96 7.82 -4.62 -18.54
CA TRP A 96 6.89 -4.60 -17.42
C TRP A 96 5.58 -3.94 -17.83
N ALA A 97 4.45 -4.52 -17.43
CA ALA A 97 3.12 -4.05 -17.77
C ALA A 97 2.35 -3.57 -16.55
N TRP A 98 1.56 -2.52 -16.78
CA TRP A 98 0.52 -2.07 -15.87
C TRP A 98 -0.80 -1.92 -16.61
N ARG A 99 -1.88 -2.47 -16.05
CA ARG A 99 -3.23 -2.43 -16.61
C ARG A 99 -4.14 -1.55 -15.75
N ASP A 100 -5.03 -0.80 -16.37
CA ASP A 100 -6.08 -0.06 -15.66
C ASP A 100 -7.41 -0.83 -15.59
N GLU A 101 -8.38 -0.26 -14.87
CA GLU A 101 -9.71 -0.86 -14.71
C GLU A 101 -10.52 -0.91 -16.01
N ALA A 102 -10.21 -0.03 -16.98
CA ALA A 102 -10.83 -0.04 -18.30
C ALA A 102 -10.28 -1.16 -19.20
N GLY A 103 -9.18 -1.81 -18.80
CA GLY A 103 -8.54 -2.90 -19.53
C GLY A 103 -7.35 -2.46 -20.38
N ASP A 104 -7.06 -1.16 -20.44
CA ASP A 104 -5.92 -0.61 -21.15
C ASP A 104 -4.62 -0.96 -20.41
N GLU A 105 -3.59 -1.35 -21.16
CA GLU A 105 -2.32 -1.81 -20.62
C GLU A 105 -1.17 -0.97 -21.16
N VAL A 106 -0.33 -0.44 -20.27
CA VAL A 106 0.96 0.17 -20.62
C VAL A 106 2.06 -0.85 -20.41
N GLN A 107 2.78 -1.16 -21.47
CA GLN A 107 4.01 -1.94 -21.43
C GLN A 107 5.21 -1.00 -21.49
N VAL A 108 6.12 -1.13 -20.54
CA VAL A 108 7.34 -0.33 -20.42
C VAL A 108 8.53 -1.25 -20.64
N GLU A 109 9.30 -0.96 -21.68
CA GLU A 109 10.54 -1.65 -21.99
C GLU A 109 11.68 -0.99 -21.22
N LEU A 110 12.45 -1.80 -20.50
CA LEU A 110 13.65 -1.39 -19.79
C LEU A 110 14.89 -2.06 -20.38
N ARG A 111 15.96 -1.29 -20.49
CA ARG A 111 17.32 -1.81 -20.74
C ARG A 111 18.24 -1.29 -19.67
N GLN A 112 19.03 -2.18 -19.07
CA GLN A 112 19.91 -1.85 -17.95
C GLN A 112 19.17 -1.12 -16.80
N GLY A 113 17.93 -1.53 -16.52
CA GLY A 113 17.09 -0.96 -15.46
C GLY A 113 16.56 0.46 -15.74
N ARG A 114 16.62 0.93 -16.99
CA ARG A 114 16.12 2.24 -17.42
C ARG A 114 15.07 2.11 -18.52
N VAL A 115 14.04 2.94 -18.45
CA VAL A 115 12.98 3.03 -19.45
C VAL A 115 13.57 3.48 -20.78
N THR A 116 13.43 2.64 -21.81
CA THR A 116 13.85 2.95 -23.18
C THR A 116 12.66 3.23 -24.09
N ALA A 117 11.56 2.50 -23.92
CA ALA A 117 10.36 2.66 -24.70
C ALA A 117 9.13 2.28 -23.87
N TRP A 118 7.96 2.73 -24.32
CA TRP A 118 6.69 2.29 -23.75
C TRP A 118 5.62 2.24 -24.83
N ARG A 119 4.66 1.34 -24.69
CA ARG A 119 3.52 1.18 -25.59
C ARG A 119 2.24 1.09 -24.78
N LEU A 120 1.23 1.85 -25.19
CA LEU A 120 -0.13 1.70 -24.69
C LEU A 120 -0.88 0.74 -25.61
N GLN A 121 -1.23 -0.42 -25.07
CA GLN A 121 -2.21 -1.32 -25.66
C GLN A 121 -3.58 -0.94 -25.12
N ARG A 122 -4.40 -0.31 -25.95
CA ARG A 122 -5.80 -0.10 -25.59
C ARG A 122 -6.55 -1.41 -25.69
N SER A 123 -7.41 -1.66 -24.73
CA SER A 123 -8.39 -2.72 -24.85
C SER A 123 -9.27 -2.42 -26.06
N ALA A 124 -9.49 -3.42 -26.92
CA ALA A 124 -10.53 -3.30 -27.93
C ALA A 124 -11.85 -3.30 -27.14
N GLY A 125 -12.46 -2.11 -27.01
CA GLY A 125 -13.77 -2.00 -26.37
C GLY A 125 -14.78 -2.93 -27.03
N PRO A 126 -15.79 -3.41 -26.28
CA PRO A 126 -16.88 -4.20 -26.86
C PRO A 126 -17.67 -3.44 -27.93
#